data_AF-A0A838NDB9-F1
#
_entry.id   AF-A0A838NDB9-F1
#
_cell.length_a   1.000
_cell.length_b   1.000
_cell.length_c   1.000
_cell.angle_alpha   90.00
_cell.angle_beta   90.00
_cell.angle_gamma   90.00
#
_symmetry.space_group_name_H-M   'P 1'
#
loop_
_entity.id
_entity.type
_entity.pdbx_description
1 polymer ?
#
loop_
_entity_poly.entity_id
_entity_poly.type
_entity_poly.pdbx_seq_one_letter_code
_entity_poly.pdbx_strand_id
1 'polypeptide(L)'
;MRWIRLLFRIFGWLLTPFLAWAASFFGAVGGALVAMRMEDPVDGLAVTAACGALTGFAGLIGWLAYLRRSPEVREVLAVTEDGTPDTTEILIPEPARDAAPSP
;
A
#
# COMPACT_ATOMS: atom_id res chain seq x y z
N MET A 1 16.44 -16.39 -9.43
CA MET A 1 15.09 -15.75 -9.50
C MET A 1 14.49 -15.36 -8.14
N ARG A 2 14.88 -15.98 -7.01
CA ARG A 2 14.36 -15.62 -5.67
C ARG A 2 14.61 -14.16 -5.26
N TRP A 3 15.76 -13.60 -5.63
CA TRP A 3 16.12 -12.20 -5.33
C TRP A 3 15.22 -11.18 -6.04
N ILE A 4 14.91 -11.41 -7.33
CA ILE A 4 14.02 -10.55 -8.13
C ILE A 4 12.61 -10.54 -7.54
N ARG A 5 12.12 -11.71 -7.10
CA ARG A 5 10.80 -11.85 -6.46
C ARG A 5 10.74 -11.09 -5.13
N LEU A 6 11.81 -11.10 -4.34
CA LEU A 6 11.93 -10.28 -3.12
C LEU A 6 11.92 -8.78 -3.42
N LEU A 7 12.59 -8.35 -4.50
CA LEU A 7 12.59 -6.95 -4.91
C LEU A 7 11.19 -6.47 -5.28
N PHE A 8 10.50 -7.18 -6.18
CA PHE A 8 9.11 -6.85 -6.55
C PHE A 8 8.16 -6.86 -5.36
N ARG A 9 8.37 -7.75 -4.39
CA ARG A 9 7.59 -7.78 -3.15
C ARG A 9 7.82 -6.55 -2.27
N ILE A 10 9.08 -6.15 -2.09
CA ILE A 10 9.41 -4.92 -1.34
C ILE A 10 8.83 -3.71 -2.05
N PHE A 11 8.93 -3.66 -3.38
CA PHE A 11 8.35 -2.59 -4.19
C PHE A 11 6.82 -2.57 -4.12
N GLY A 12 6.15 -3.71 -4.25
CA GLY A 12 4.69 -3.82 -4.17
C GLY A 12 4.16 -3.42 -2.79
N TRP A 13 4.86 -3.81 -1.73
CA TRP A 13 4.53 -3.38 -0.38
C TRP A 13 4.74 -1.89 -0.17
N LEU A 14 5.89 -1.34 -0.61
CA LEU A 14 6.23 0.07 -0.44
C LEU A 14 5.42 0.99 -1.36
N LEU A 15 4.91 0.47 -2.48
CA LEU A 15 4.08 1.23 -3.42
C LEU A 15 2.81 1.75 -2.75
N THR A 16 2.20 0.97 -1.84
CA THR A 16 0.98 1.35 -1.12
C THR A 16 1.17 2.62 -0.25
N PRO A 17 2.13 2.67 0.71
CA PRO A 17 2.40 3.89 1.44
C PRO A 17 2.95 5.02 0.57
N PHE A 18 3.70 4.72 -0.49
CA PHE A 18 4.23 5.75 -1.40
C PHE A 18 3.11 6.44 -2.19
N LEU A 19 2.13 5.67 -2.65
CA LEU A 19 0.96 6.18 -3.36
C LEU A 19 0.07 7.00 -2.43
N ALA A 20 -0.17 6.51 -1.21
CA ALA A 20 -0.90 7.28 -0.19
C ALA A 20 -0.18 8.61 0.12
N TRP A 21 1.14 8.58 0.27
CA TRP A 21 1.94 9.77 0.52
C TRP A 21 1.88 10.77 -0.65
N ALA A 22 2.00 10.30 -1.89
CA ALA A 22 1.86 11.13 -3.07
C ALA A 22 0.46 11.76 -3.14
N ALA A 23 -0.59 10.97 -2.94
CA ALA A 23 -1.97 11.46 -2.93
C ALA A 23 -2.20 12.52 -1.83
N SER A 24 -1.68 12.30 -0.63
CA SER A 24 -1.71 13.30 0.46
C SER A 24 -0.98 14.58 0.09
N PHE A 25 0.19 14.47 -0.55
CA PHE A 25 0.96 15.63 -0.97
C PHE A 25 0.19 16.48 -1.99
N PHE A 26 -0.40 15.86 -3.01
CA PHE A 26 -1.21 16.58 -3.99
C PHE A 26 -2.45 17.24 -3.36
N GLY A 27 -3.12 16.56 -2.43
CA GLY A 27 -4.24 17.17 -1.69
C GLY A 27 -3.79 18.33 -0.81
N ALA A 28 -2.66 18.21 -0.12
CA ALA A 28 -2.11 19.28 0.69
C ALA A 28 -1.71 20.48 -0.18
N VAL A 29 -1.07 20.27 -1.33
CA VAL A 29 -0.76 21.35 -2.28
C VAL A 29 -2.06 22.02 -2.76
N GLY A 30 -3.08 21.25 -3.13
CA GLY A 30 -4.39 21.79 -3.49
C GLY A 30 -5.04 22.60 -2.36
N GLY A 31 -5.02 22.08 -1.14
CA GLY A 31 -5.51 22.76 0.05
C GLY A 31 -4.73 24.02 0.39
N ALA A 32 -3.41 24.03 0.19
CA ALA A 32 -2.55 25.19 0.40
C ALA A 32 -2.85 26.31 -0.60
N LEU A 33 -3.14 25.96 -1.87
CA LEU A 33 -3.59 26.94 -2.86
C LEU A 33 -4.93 27.59 -2.48
N VAL A 34 -5.84 26.82 -1.87
CA VAL A 34 -7.09 27.36 -1.32
C VAL A 34 -6.81 28.24 -0.08
N ALA A 35 -5.91 27.79 0.80
CA ALA A 35 -5.50 28.50 2.00
C ALA A 35 -4.90 29.89 1.71
N MET A 36 -4.28 30.10 0.54
CA MET A 36 -3.80 31.43 0.11
C MET A 36 -4.90 32.50 0.02
N ARG A 37 -6.18 32.10 0.00
CA ARG A 37 -7.34 33.00 -0.02
C ARG A 37 -7.96 33.21 1.36
N MET A 38 -7.40 32.62 2.41
CA MET A 38 -7.90 32.71 3.76
C MET A 38 -7.16 33.80 4.54
N GLU A 39 -7.91 34.52 5.37
CA GLU A 39 -7.37 35.60 6.21
C GLU A 39 -6.75 35.04 7.50
N ASP A 40 -7.34 33.98 8.06
CA ASP A 40 -6.82 33.30 9.25
C ASP A 40 -5.81 32.20 8.85
N PRO A 41 -4.54 32.29 9.30
CA PRO A 41 -3.53 31.28 9.02
C PRO A 41 -3.86 29.90 9.62
N VAL A 42 -4.61 29.85 10.73
CA VAL A 42 -5.00 28.59 11.38
C VAL A 42 -6.00 27.82 10.51
N ASP A 43 -6.98 28.52 9.95
CA ASP A 43 -7.96 27.93 9.03
C ASP A 43 -7.28 27.43 7.76
N GLY A 44 -6.34 28.20 7.21
CA GLY A 44 -5.54 27.79 6.06
C GLY A 44 -4.74 26.50 6.30
N LEU A 45 -4.15 26.37 7.49
CA LEU A 45 -3.45 25.16 7.93
C LEU A 45 -4.40 23.97 8.07
N ALA A 46 -5.56 24.19 8.69
CA ALA A 46 -6.59 23.16 8.86
C ALA A 46 -7.10 22.63 7.51
N VAL A 47 -7.36 23.53 6.55
CA VAL A 47 -7.81 23.16 5.20
C VAL A 47 -6.72 22.38 4.45
N THR A 48 -5.48 22.83 4.52
CA THR A 48 -4.34 22.14 3.90
C THR A 48 -4.21 20.71 4.43
N ALA A 49 -4.23 20.55 5.76
CA ALA A 49 -4.15 19.27 6.42
C ALA A 49 -5.35 18.37 6.08
N ALA A 50 -6.57 18.92 6.08
CA ALA A 50 -7.79 18.19 5.74
C ALA A 50 -7.76 17.70 4.29
N CYS A 51 -7.38 18.56 3.34
CA CYS A 51 -7.26 18.15 1.93
C CYS A 51 -6.22 17.04 1.76
N GLY A 52 -5.04 17.16 2.37
CA GLY A 52 -4.03 16.09 2.31
C GLY A 52 -4.50 14.79 2.95
N ALA A 53 -5.14 14.85 4.11
CA ALA A 53 -5.67 13.65 4.77
C ALA A 53 -6.76 12.97 3.91
N LEU A 54 -7.71 13.75 3.37
CA LEU A 54 -8.80 13.24 2.56
C LEU A 54 -8.31 12.60 1.26
N THR A 55 -7.39 13.24 0.53
CA THR A 55 -6.87 12.68 -0.72
C THR A 55 -5.96 11.49 -0.46
N GLY A 56 -5.14 11.50 0.59
CA GLY A 56 -4.34 10.36 1.00
C GLY A 56 -5.19 9.13 1.30
N PHE A 57 -6.25 9.35 2.10
CA PHE A 57 -7.19 8.29 2.46
C PHE A 57 -7.99 7.78 1.26
N ALA A 58 -8.50 8.68 0.42
CA ALA A 58 -9.22 8.31 -0.81
C ALA A 58 -8.30 7.57 -1.79
N GLY A 59 -7.05 7.99 -1.93
CA GLY A 59 -6.03 7.33 -2.73
C GLY A 59 -5.76 5.91 -2.25
N LEU A 60 -5.65 5.71 -0.93
CA LEU A 60 -5.48 4.39 -0.34
C LEU A 60 -6.69 3.48 -0.62
N ILE A 61 -7.92 3.99 -0.44
CA ILE A 61 -9.15 3.23 -0.74
C ILE A 61 -9.19 2.85 -2.22
N GLY A 62 -8.93 3.81 -3.11
CA GLY A 62 -8.92 3.57 -4.56
C GLY A 62 -7.88 2.53 -4.97
N TRP A 63 -6.70 2.57 -4.36
CA TRP A 63 -5.64 1.60 -4.58
C TRP A 63 -6.02 0.19 -4.13
N LEU A 64 -6.54 0.04 -2.91
CA LEU A 64 -6.99 -1.26 -2.40
C LEU A 64 -8.13 -1.82 -3.25
N ALA A 65 -9.06 -0.96 -3.68
CA ALA A 65 -10.13 -1.36 -4.60
C ALA A 65 -9.57 -1.82 -5.97
N TYR A 66 -8.53 -1.16 -6.47
CA TYR A 66 -7.85 -1.55 -7.70
C TYR A 66 -7.12 -2.89 -7.57
N LEU A 67 -6.37 -3.09 -6.48
CA LEU A 67 -5.69 -4.37 -6.19
C LEU A 67 -6.69 -5.54 -6.11
N ARG A 68 -7.83 -5.34 -5.44
CA ARG A 68 -8.90 -6.35 -5.37
C ARG A 68 -9.44 -6.72 -6.75
N ARG A 69 -9.57 -5.74 -7.64
CA ARG A 69 -10.12 -5.96 -8.99
C ARG A 69 -9.12 -6.58 -9.97
N SER A 70 -7.82 -6.33 -9.79
CA SER A 70 -6.78 -6.74 -10.74
C SER A 70 -5.88 -7.85 -10.17
N PRO A 71 -6.17 -9.13 -10.47
CA PRO A 71 -5.33 -10.25 -10.05
C PRO A 71 -3.93 -10.22 -10.68
N GLU A 72 -3.80 -9.73 -11.92
CA GLU A 72 -2.51 -9.64 -12.62
C GLU A 72 -1.54 -8.71 -11.89
N VAL A 73 -2.03 -7.56 -11.41
CA VAL A 73 -1.20 -6.60 -10.65
C VAL A 73 -0.75 -7.19 -9.31
N ARG A 74 -1.62 -7.96 -8.65
CA ARG A 74 -1.28 -8.66 -7.40
C ARG A 74 -0.16 -9.69 -7.61
N GLU A 75 -0.24 -10.46 -8.69
CA GLU A 75 0.76 -11.47 -9.05
C GLU A 75 2.13 -10.84 -9.33
N VAL A 76 2.17 -9.77 -10.13
CA VAL A 76 3.42 -9.05 -10.47
C VAL A 76 4.07 -8.43 -9.23
N LEU A 77 3.26 -7.88 -8.33
CA LEU A 77 3.73 -7.23 -7.11
C LEU A 77 3.97 -8.21 -5.94
N ALA A 78 3.59 -9.48 -6.08
CA ALA A 78 3.64 -10.50 -5.02
C ALA A 78 2.97 -10.02 -3.72
N VAL A 79 1.80 -9.39 -3.85
CA VAL A 79 0.99 -8.86 -2.74
C VAL A 79 -0.43 -9.43 -2.75
N THR A 80 -1.02 -9.53 -1.57
CA THR A 80 -2.40 -9.96 -1.35
C THR A 80 -3.41 -8.85 -1.68
N GLU A 81 -4.71 -9.14 -1.55
CA GLU A 81 -5.81 -8.18 -1.76
C GLU A 81 -5.78 -6.99 -0.81
N ASP A 82 -5.18 -7.15 0.36
CA ASP A 82 -5.04 -6.09 1.36
C ASP A 82 -3.72 -5.32 1.20
N GLY A 83 -2.94 -5.60 0.14
CA GLY A 83 -1.65 -4.97 -0.12
C GLY A 83 -0.52 -5.48 0.79
N THR A 84 -0.75 -6.57 1.55
CA THR A 84 0.29 -7.20 2.36
C THR A 84 1.14 -8.14 1.49
N PRO A 85 2.41 -8.38 1.84
CA PRO A 85 3.26 -9.29 1.08
C PRO A 85 2.70 -10.72 1.13
N ASP A 86 2.68 -11.42 -0.02
CA ASP A 86 2.36 -12.84 -0.03
C ASP A 86 3.54 -13.65 0.57
N THR A 87 3.25 -14.47 1.57
CA THR A 87 4.23 -15.27 2.33
C THR A 87 4.03 -16.78 2.17
N THR A 88 3.06 -17.20 1.37
CA THR A 88 2.70 -18.62 1.21
C THR A 88 3.85 -19.50 0.67
N GLU A 89 4.71 -18.96 -0.21
CA GLU A 89 5.89 -19.71 -0.71
C GLU A 89 7.00 -19.95 0.34
N ILE A 90 6.97 -19.29 1.51
CA ILE A 90 8.02 -19.41 2.55
C ILE A 90 7.69 -20.54 3.55
N LEU A 91 6.43 -20.96 3.66
CA LEU A 91 5.94 -21.80 4.76
C LEU A 91 5.69 -23.26 4.39
N ILE A 92 6.48 -23.92 3.52
CA ILE A 92 6.50 -25.40 3.45
C ILE A 92 7.91 -25.91 3.10
N PRO A 93 8.66 -26.41 4.09
CA PRO A 93 9.17 -27.77 4.04
C PRO A 93 8.18 -28.60 4.84
N GLU A 94 7.42 -29.46 4.16
CA GLU A 94 6.66 -30.50 4.84
C GLU A 94 7.68 -31.29 5.67
N PRO A 95 7.57 -31.35 7.02
CA PRO A 95 8.46 -32.22 7.76
C PRO A 95 8.23 -33.62 7.22
N ALA A 96 9.30 -34.23 6.70
CA ALA A 96 9.28 -35.61 6.27
C ALA A 96 8.56 -36.42 7.35
N ARG A 97 7.48 -37.10 6.96
CA ARG A 97 6.85 -38.14 7.79
C ARG A 97 7.86 -39.28 7.89
N ASP A 98 8.93 -39.07 8.64
CA ASP A 98 9.93 -40.07 8.93
C ASP A 98 9.33 -41.07 9.91
N ALA A 99 9.24 -42.31 9.43
CA ALA A 99 9.34 -43.54 10.18
C ALA A 99 8.39 -43.72 11.38
N ALA A 100 7.18 -44.23 11.11
CA ALA A 100 6.57 -45.15 12.07
C ALA A 100 7.35 -46.48 12.02
N PRO A 101 7.99 -46.95 13.11
CA PRO A 101 8.51 -48.30 13.14
C PRO A 101 7.33 -49.28 13.20
N SER A 102 7.23 -50.16 12.20
CA SER A 102 6.31 -51.30 12.24
C SER A 102 6.74 -52.26 13.37
N PRO A 103 5.81 -52.72 14.24
CA PRO A 103 6.08 -53.79 15.19
C PRO A 103 6.21 -55.17 14.53
#